data_AF-A0A0J1DFW6-F1
#
_entry.id   AF-A0A0J1DFW6-F1
#
_cell.length_a   1.000
_cell.length_b   1.000
_cell.length_c   1.000
_cell.angle_alpha   90.00
_cell.angle_beta   90.00
_cell.angle_gamma   90.00
#
_symmetry.space_group_name_H-M   'P 1'
#
loop_
_entity.id
_entity.type
_entity.pdbx_description
1 polymer ?
#
loop_
_entity_poly.entity_id
_entity_poly.type
_entity_poly.pdbx_seq_one_letter_code
_entity_poly.pdbx_strand_id
1 'polypeptide(L)'
;MNRCSSPDHPHCTAWVMPGEQACAHGHGQPAASAAATAAADTLGSSFDMLQAVRARRDALDAIRPGAAHEQAGPQLHISGFDPRAAGGRQAIKLELRGMPDDAPAELTMLLQSALLPQGGGRQTFSRSLRGGWRPVVVEFSSRGREHGQYRVDVELHARLPDRARTWVATLVLLVPRLDASLAEIHQTYLAAHKNVRIQADDGSIARLHGLDAAGPLDIAIDARNASIAQLQFGAQSGAPRGKIDLALPTIAWDEDLIEIDLPATRRAHPCPASSACLVQAEPEAGMQRHLRLFAADEWVLGRMETNAEADVLLCHYGEHGPEHEGLTRRISARHAVIRLGRQGFEIEDVSRYGLLLDGAWPGKHSPAPLRLGMRIELTASIKGVAALVVTALLPHSVVLHRVDAGGAAECFMLVAPDVMPGRATPAALPRAAALPLLFHRDGGFWHRDPATELDTALGPASALDRLAGFHGRVRFTAQPYPEGRTARGADRRAPAQLSGA
;
A
#
# COMPACT_ATOMS: atom_id res chain seq x y z
N MET A 1 37.79 -1.56 -8.35
CA MET A 1 39.19 -1.56 -8.85
C MET A 1 39.28 -2.57 -9.97
N ASN A 2 39.83 -2.19 -11.12
CA ASN A 2 39.94 -3.08 -12.28
C ASN A 2 41.40 -3.49 -12.48
N ARG A 3 41.64 -4.70 -13.01
CA ARG A 3 42.98 -5.12 -13.45
C ARG A 3 43.31 -4.40 -14.76
N CYS A 4 44.58 -4.09 -14.98
CA CYS A 4 45.05 -3.47 -16.21
C CYS A 4 44.54 -4.24 -17.44
N SER A 5 43.82 -3.56 -18.34
CA SER A 5 43.18 -4.16 -19.53
C SER A 5 43.83 -3.71 -20.84
N SER A 6 45.09 -3.26 -20.78
CA SER A 6 45.85 -2.83 -21.96
C SER A 6 46.03 -3.99 -22.96
N PRO A 7 45.61 -3.84 -24.23
CA PRO A 7 45.71 -4.90 -25.23
C PRO A 7 47.15 -5.26 -25.59
N ASP A 8 48.08 -4.31 -25.43
CA ASP A 8 49.51 -4.50 -25.73
C ASP A 8 50.26 -5.27 -24.62
N HIS A 9 49.66 -5.38 -23.42
CA HIS A 9 50.28 -6.02 -22.26
C HIS A 9 49.29 -6.91 -21.48
N PRO A 10 48.85 -8.05 -22.06
CA PRO A 10 47.81 -8.90 -21.51
C PRO A 10 48.20 -9.62 -20.20
N HIS A 11 49.49 -9.64 -19.86
CA HIS A 11 50.02 -10.26 -18.64
C HIS A 11 50.25 -9.27 -17.50
N CYS A 12 49.89 -7.99 -17.66
CA CYS A 12 50.06 -7.01 -16.60
C CYS A 12 49.12 -7.31 -15.42
N THR A 13 49.69 -7.48 -14.23
CA THR A 13 48.95 -7.82 -13.01
C THR A 13 48.57 -6.62 -12.16
N ALA A 14 48.99 -5.40 -12.57
CA ALA A 14 48.72 -4.18 -11.83
C ALA A 14 47.25 -3.80 -11.84
N TRP A 15 46.82 -3.20 -10.72
CA TRP A 15 45.48 -2.66 -10.54
C TRP A 15 45.43 -1.22 -11.03
N VAL A 16 44.25 -0.80 -11.50
CA VAL A 16 43.96 0.56 -11.96
C VAL A 16 42.71 1.08 -11.26
N MET A 17 42.79 2.31 -10.76
CA MET A 17 41.66 2.97 -10.11
C MET A 17 40.64 3.43 -11.17
N PRO A 18 39.33 3.45 -10.85
CA PRO A 18 38.32 3.96 -11.78
C PRO A 18 38.63 5.40 -12.21
N GLY A 19 38.81 5.63 -13.51
CA GLY A 19 39.10 6.94 -14.08
C GLY A 19 40.57 7.21 -14.43
N GLU A 20 41.52 6.35 -14.01
CA GLU A 20 42.92 6.49 -14.40
C GLU A 20 43.17 6.01 -15.84
N GLN A 21 43.92 6.81 -16.60
CA GLN A 21 44.23 6.51 -18.01
C GLN A 21 45.40 5.54 -18.19
N ALA A 22 46.15 5.22 -17.12
CA ALA A 22 47.26 4.28 -17.14
C ALA A 22 47.36 3.52 -15.81
N CYS A 23 47.90 2.29 -15.86
CA CYS A 23 48.22 1.54 -14.65
C CYS A 23 49.53 2.02 -14.00
N ALA A 24 49.85 1.51 -12.81
CA ALA A 24 51.12 1.83 -12.12
C ALA A 24 52.41 1.49 -12.91
N HIS A 25 52.32 0.65 -13.94
CA HIS A 25 53.43 0.35 -14.86
C HIS A 25 53.40 1.18 -16.17
N GLY A 26 52.49 2.16 -16.27
CA GLY A 26 52.41 3.08 -17.40
C GLY A 26 51.62 2.57 -18.62
N HIS A 27 50.93 1.43 -18.53
CA HIS A 27 50.15 0.90 -19.66
C HIS A 27 48.81 1.64 -19.80
N GLY A 28 48.55 2.17 -21.00
CA GLY A 28 47.32 2.89 -21.34
C GLY A 28 46.07 2.01 -21.21
N GLN A 29 45.04 2.53 -20.54
CA GLN A 29 43.75 1.87 -20.42
C GLN A 29 42.81 2.31 -21.55
N PRO A 30 42.02 1.39 -22.13
CA PRO A 30 40.98 1.77 -23.08
C PRO A 30 39.95 2.68 -22.39
N ALA A 31 39.60 3.80 -23.03
CA ALA A 31 38.66 4.78 -22.47
C ALA A 31 37.35 4.11 -22.05
N ALA A 32 36.97 4.25 -20.79
CA ALA A 32 35.80 3.60 -20.22
C ALA A 32 34.52 4.07 -20.95
N SER A 33 33.82 3.14 -21.60
CA SER A 33 32.46 3.41 -22.08
C SER A 33 31.53 3.52 -20.86
N ALA A 34 30.65 4.52 -20.86
CA ALA A 34 29.70 4.86 -19.80
C ALA A 34 28.75 3.71 -19.36
N ALA A 35 28.77 2.57 -20.06
CA ALA A 35 27.97 1.39 -19.76
C ALA A 35 28.54 0.50 -18.63
N ALA A 36 29.85 0.55 -18.35
CA ALA A 36 30.48 -0.35 -17.37
C ALA A 36 30.36 0.13 -15.91
N THR A 37 30.13 1.43 -15.69
CA THR A 37 29.86 2.01 -14.36
C THR A 37 28.45 1.73 -13.86
N ALA A 38 27.51 1.32 -14.73
CA ALA A 38 26.12 1.05 -14.33
C ALA A 38 25.87 -0.38 -13.82
N ALA A 39 26.80 -1.32 -14.05
CA ALA A 39 26.59 -2.74 -13.75
C ALA A 39 27.08 -3.17 -12.35
N ALA A 40 27.85 -2.32 -11.65
CA ALA A 40 28.32 -2.59 -10.29
C ALA A 40 27.43 -1.97 -9.19
N ASP A 41 26.50 -1.08 -9.56
CA ASP A 41 25.55 -0.41 -8.64
C ASP A 41 24.23 -1.17 -8.43
N THR A 42 24.05 -2.34 -9.05
CA THR A 42 22.79 -3.11 -9.00
C THR A 42 22.65 -4.04 -7.79
N LEU A 43 23.61 -4.08 -6.89
CA LEU A 43 23.48 -4.68 -5.56
C LEU A 43 23.61 -3.57 -4.50
N GLY A 44 22.64 -2.67 -4.51
CA GLY A 44 22.53 -1.55 -3.59
C GLY A 44 22.70 -2.00 -2.14
N SER A 45 23.61 -1.32 -1.44
CA SER A 45 23.82 -1.47 -0.02
C SER A 45 22.51 -1.12 0.72
N SER A 46 22.20 -1.81 1.81
CA SER A 46 21.09 -1.49 2.71
C SER A 46 21.09 -0.03 3.19
N PHE A 47 22.22 0.67 3.03
CA PHE A 47 22.38 2.10 3.25
C PHE A 47 21.68 2.98 2.19
N ASP A 48 21.69 2.58 0.92
CA ASP A 48 21.07 3.34 -0.19
C ASP A 48 19.54 3.31 -0.09
N MET A 49 18.99 2.22 0.45
CA MET A 49 17.56 2.09 0.74
C MET A 49 17.10 3.07 1.83
N LEU A 50 17.92 3.28 2.86
CA LEU A 50 17.65 4.23 3.95
C LEU A 50 17.77 5.68 3.47
N GLN A 51 18.75 5.99 2.62
CA GLN A 51 18.85 7.31 1.98
C GLN A 51 17.66 7.59 1.05
N ALA A 52 17.20 6.61 0.27
CA ALA A 52 16.05 6.76 -0.62
C ALA A 52 14.73 7.00 0.14
N VAL A 53 14.54 6.35 1.29
CA VAL A 53 13.38 6.56 2.16
C VAL A 53 13.41 7.96 2.81
N ARG A 54 14.59 8.44 3.20
CA ARG A 54 14.77 9.80 3.78
C ARG A 54 14.61 10.90 2.74
N ALA A 55 15.20 10.75 1.55
CA ALA A 55 15.05 11.70 0.45
C ALA A 55 13.59 11.85 -0.01
N ARG A 56 12.78 10.78 0.10
CA ARG A 56 11.33 10.84 -0.14
C ARG A 56 10.56 11.61 0.94
N ARG A 57 11.05 11.62 2.18
CA ARG A 57 10.45 12.36 3.30
C ARG A 57 10.71 13.86 3.17
N ASP A 58 11.96 14.23 2.86
CA ASP A 58 12.34 15.63 2.66
C ASP A 58 11.65 16.27 1.44
N ALA A 59 11.40 15.49 0.38
CA ALA A 59 10.65 15.94 -0.79
C ALA A 59 9.14 16.16 -0.52
N LEU A 60 8.58 15.51 0.51
CA LEU A 60 7.19 15.71 0.94
C LEU A 60 7.05 16.90 1.89
N ASP A 61 8.08 17.19 2.70
CA ASP A 61 8.09 18.32 3.63
C ASP A 61 8.37 19.67 2.93
N ALA A 62 9.03 19.67 1.77
CA ALA A 62 9.35 20.89 1.02
C ALA A 62 8.14 21.60 0.33
N ILE A 63 6.92 21.05 0.42
CA ILE A 63 5.71 21.60 -0.23
C ILE A 63 4.81 22.39 0.74
N ARG A 64 5.14 22.52 2.03
CA ARG A 64 4.33 23.28 3.00
C ARG A 64 4.92 24.65 3.33
N PRO A 65 4.32 25.76 2.84
CA PRO A 65 4.68 27.08 3.34
C PRO A 65 3.94 27.41 4.65
N GLY A 66 4.70 27.86 5.66
CA GLY A 66 4.25 28.88 6.62
C GLY A 66 3.57 28.40 7.91
N ALA A 67 4.25 28.58 9.03
CA ALA A 67 3.88 28.20 10.38
C ALA A 67 2.57 28.82 10.92
N ALA A 68 1.73 27.96 11.49
CA ALA A 68 0.94 28.22 12.69
C ALA A 68 1.10 26.98 13.59
N HIS A 69 1.07 27.13 14.91
CA HIS A 69 1.15 26.02 15.87
C HIS A 69 0.12 24.92 15.57
N GLU A 70 0.49 23.96 14.73
CA GLU A 70 -0.23 22.71 14.55
C GLU A 70 -0.11 21.95 15.87
N GLN A 71 -1.26 21.65 16.48
CA GLN A 71 -1.35 20.74 17.60
C GLN A 71 -0.64 19.44 17.20
N ALA A 72 0.51 19.18 17.81
CA ALA A 72 1.27 17.96 17.60
C ALA A 72 0.33 16.76 17.82
N GLY A 73 0.24 15.89 16.81
CA GLY A 73 -0.59 14.68 16.85
C GLY A 73 -0.23 13.76 18.02
N PRO A 74 -1.00 12.68 18.24
CA PRO A 74 -0.67 11.70 19.27
C PRO A 74 0.75 11.16 19.06
N GLN A 75 1.53 11.09 20.15
CA GLN A 75 2.95 10.74 20.14
C GLN A 75 3.27 9.80 21.29
N LEU A 76 4.14 8.82 21.03
CA LEU A 76 4.71 7.89 21.99
C LEU A 76 6.15 8.34 22.23
N HIS A 77 6.37 8.97 23.36
CA HIS A 77 7.69 9.38 23.80
C HIS A 77 8.37 8.22 24.52
N ILE A 78 9.58 7.89 24.11
CA ILE A 78 10.39 6.81 24.65
C ILE A 78 11.61 7.41 25.35
N SER A 79 11.87 6.94 26.57
CA SER A 79 13.03 7.39 27.34
C SER A 79 13.60 6.28 28.23
N GLY A 80 14.83 6.47 28.68
CA GLY A 80 15.45 5.63 29.70
C GLY A 80 15.99 4.28 29.20
N PHE A 81 16.17 4.12 27.89
CA PHE A 81 16.88 2.97 27.33
C PHE A 81 18.38 3.06 27.67
N ASP A 82 18.94 2.00 28.25
CA ASP A 82 20.38 1.89 28.49
C ASP A 82 20.98 0.76 27.62
N PRO A 83 21.64 1.08 26.50
CA PRO A 83 22.25 0.07 25.63
C PRO A 83 23.42 -0.67 26.30
N ARG A 84 23.98 -0.15 27.40
CA ARG A 84 25.11 -0.76 28.13
C ARG A 84 24.70 -2.01 28.89
N ALA A 85 23.41 -2.19 29.18
CA ALA A 85 22.87 -3.37 29.84
C ALA A 85 22.73 -4.57 28.88
N ALA A 86 23.62 -4.68 27.89
CA ALA A 86 23.63 -5.71 26.86
C ALA A 86 23.70 -7.12 27.48
N GLY A 87 22.83 -8.04 27.04
CA GLY A 87 22.74 -9.39 27.60
C GLY A 87 21.98 -9.51 28.92
N GLY A 88 21.43 -8.40 29.43
CA GLY A 88 20.71 -8.33 30.70
C GLY A 88 19.20 -8.10 30.56
N ARG A 89 18.60 -7.68 31.67
CA ARG A 89 17.24 -7.10 31.71
C ARG A 89 17.36 -5.60 31.48
N GLN A 90 16.54 -5.07 30.60
CA GLN A 90 16.49 -3.66 30.22
C GLN A 90 15.07 -3.15 30.40
N ALA A 91 14.92 -1.85 30.57
CA ALA A 91 13.63 -1.20 30.68
C ALA A 91 13.61 0.06 29.82
N ILE A 92 12.46 0.34 29.22
CA ILE A 92 12.15 1.63 28.60
C ILE A 92 10.92 2.22 29.24
N LYS A 93 10.90 3.55 29.35
CA LYS A 93 9.76 4.32 29.81
C LYS A 93 9.03 4.90 28.60
N LEU A 94 7.75 4.63 28.53
CA LEU A 94 6.85 5.07 27.48
C LEU A 94 5.87 6.11 28.03
N GLU A 95 5.72 7.23 27.33
CA GLU A 95 4.83 8.34 27.68
C GLU A 95 3.95 8.72 26.48
N LEU A 96 2.66 8.92 26.72
CA LEU A 96 1.74 9.42 25.69
C LEU A 96 1.68 10.96 25.73
N ARG A 97 1.94 11.59 24.58
CA ARG A 97 1.83 13.04 24.36
C ARG A 97 0.85 13.30 23.21
N GLY A 98 0.25 14.48 23.14
CA GLY A 98 -0.63 14.87 22.02
C GLY A 98 -1.90 14.03 21.82
N MET A 99 -2.29 13.21 22.81
CA MET A 99 -3.48 12.35 22.68
C MET A 99 -4.77 13.17 22.59
N PRO A 100 -5.74 12.78 21.75
CA PRO A 100 -7.02 13.47 21.62
C PRO A 100 -7.73 13.63 22.97
N ASP A 101 -8.41 14.76 23.15
CA ASP A 101 -9.21 15.04 24.36
C ASP A 101 -10.37 14.04 24.54
N ASP A 102 -10.84 13.44 23.44
CA ASP A 102 -11.91 12.45 23.43
C ASP A 102 -11.45 11.01 23.73
N ALA A 103 -10.16 10.80 24.00
CA ALA A 103 -9.63 9.49 24.38
C ALA A 103 -10.03 9.12 25.82
N PRO A 104 -10.47 7.86 26.07
CA PRO A 104 -10.91 7.42 27.40
C PRO A 104 -9.77 7.51 28.42
N ALA A 105 -10.11 7.52 29.71
CA ALA A 105 -9.11 7.64 30.79
C ALA A 105 -8.15 6.44 30.89
N GLU A 106 -8.46 5.32 30.25
CA GLU A 106 -7.64 4.12 30.20
C GLU A 106 -7.49 3.62 28.76
N LEU A 107 -6.25 3.27 28.37
CA LEU A 107 -5.91 2.67 27.08
C LEU A 107 -5.16 1.36 27.31
N THR A 108 -5.51 0.33 26.57
CA THR A 108 -4.76 -0.93 26.57
C THR A 108 -3.63 -0.85 25.55
N MET A 109 -2.39 -1.04 25.97
CA MET A 109 -1.24 -1.19 25.08
C MET A 109 -0.90 -2.67 24.90
N LEU A 110 -0.80 -3.12 23.66
CA LEU A 110 -0.24 -4.40 23.28
C LEU A 110 1.14 -4.17 22.66
N LEU A 111 2.07 -5.04 23.02
CA LEU A 111 3.45 -5.00 22.57
C LEU A 111 3.82 -6.36 21.97
N GLN A 112 4.54 -6.36 20.86
CA GLN A 112 5.04 -7.58 20.24
C GLN A 112 6.52 -7.41 19.86
N SER A 113 7.38 -8.30 20.37
CA SER A 113 8.80 -8.29 20.05
C SER A 113 9.48 -9.58 20.50
N ALA A 114 10.53 -9.98 19.78
CA ALA A 114 11.43 -11.04 20.23
C ALA A 114 12.17 -10.71 21.55
N LEU A 115 12.25 -9.44 21.93
CA LEU A 115 12.88 -9.03 23.20
C LEU A 115 11.97 -9.24 24.42
N LEU A 116 10.66 -9.37 24.22
CA LEU A 116 9.69 -9.53 25.29
C LEU A 116 9.57 -11.00 25.73
N PRO A 117 9.28 -11.26 27.01
CA PRO A 117 8.92 -12.60 27.47
C PRO A 117 7.76 -13.15 26.64
N GLN A 118 7.87 -14.38 26.14
CA GLN A 118 6.82 -15.03 25.33
C GLN A 118 6.48 -14.30 24.01
N GLY A 119 7.30 -13.35 23.56
CA GLY A 119 7.13 -12.66 22.28
C GLY A 119 6.16 -11.47 22.30
N GLY A 120 5.55 -11.16 23.45
CA GLY A 120 4.61 -10.05 23.56
C GLY A 120 4.34 -9.60 25.01
N GLY A 121 3.64 -8.50 25.15
CA GLY A 121 3.30 -7.89 26.44
C GLY A 121 2.02 -7.09 26.36
N ARG A 122 1.34 -6.96 27.51
CA ARG A 122 0.15 -6.11 27.64
C ARG A 122 0.33 -5.17 28.82
N GLN A 123 0.05 -3.90 28.58
CA GLN A 123 0.14 -2.84 29.58
C GLN A 123 -1.08 -1.92 29.48
N THR A 124 -1.25 -1.03 30.46
CA THR A 124 -2.35 -0.07 30.48
C THR A 124 -1.83 1.34 30.75
N PHE A 125 -2.14 2.27 29.85
CA PHE A 125 -1.98 3.69 30.13
C PHE A 125 -3.22 4.20 30.85
N SER A 126 -3.00 5.01 31.89
CA SER A 126 -4.08 5.67 32.64
C SER A 126 -3.84 7.18 32.70
N ARG A 127 -4.91 7.96 32.60
CA ARG A 127 -4.86 9.40 32.86
C ARG A 127 -4.75 9.66 34.36
N SER A 128 -3.90 10.61 34.71
CA SER A 128 -3.83 11.16 36.06
C SER A 128 -5.01 12.10 36.33
N LEU A 129 -5.27 12.40 37.61
CA LEU A 129 -6.27 13.38 38.03
C LEU A 129 -5.98 14.80 37.49
N ARG A 130 -4.76 15.07 37.01
CA ARG A 130 -4.35 16.34 36.40
C ARG A 130 -4.48 16.33 34.87
N GLY A 131 -5.09 15.29 34.29
CA GLY A 131 -5.35 15.15 32.85
C GLY A 131 -4.19 14.56 32.03
N GLY A 132 -2.95 14.60 32.53
CA GLY A 132 -1.78 14.02 31.87
C GLY A 132 -1.73 12.49 31.95
N TRP A 133 -1.11 11.84 30.97
CA TRP A 133 -0.93 10.38 30.93
C TRP A 133 0.18 9.92 31.87
N ARG A 134 -0.08 8.84 32.61
CA ARG A 134 0.94 8.20 33.44
C ARG A 134 1.91 7.39 32.57
N PRO A 135 3.23 7.53 32.77
CA PRO A 135 4.20 6.72 32.04
C PRO A 135 4.06 5.24 32.37
N VAL A 136 4.36 4.40 31.38
CA VAL A 136 4.43 2.94 31.53
C VAL A 136 5.89 2.51 31.36
N VAL A 137 6.35 1.58 32.19
CA VAL A 137 7.68 0.98 32.06
C VAL A 137 7.54 -0.40 31.44
N VAL A 138 8.27 -0.64 30.36
CA VAL A 138 8.31 -1.92 29.66
C VAL A 138 9.67 -2.55 29.88
N GLU A 139 9.66 -3.73 30.49
CA GLU A 139 10.87 -4.53 30.67
C GLU A 139 11.01 -5.56 29.56
N PHE A 140 12.24 -5.74 29.08
CA PHE A 140 12.59 -6.73 28.07
C PHE A 140 13.99 -7.30 28.35
N SER A 141 14.37 -8.35 27.63
CA SER A 141 15.69 -8.96 27.80
C SER A 141 16.38 -9.20 26.46
N SER A 142 17.64 -8.76 26.40
CA SER A 142 18.56 -9.06 25.32
C SER A 142 19.41 -10.32 25.60
N ARG A 143 19.15 -11.04 26.70
CA ARG A 143 19.91 -12.24 27.06
C ARG A 143 19.73 -13.34 26.01
N GLY A 144 20.83 -13.81 25.44
CA GLY A 144 20.81 -14.85 24.40
C GLY A 144 20.23 -14.38 23.06
N ARG A 145 20.14 -13.06 22.85
CA ARG A 145 19.76 -12.45 21.58
C ARG A 145 21.01 -12.04 20.81
N GLU A 146 20.94 -12.13 19.48
CA GLU A 146 22.03 -11.72 18.60
C GLU A 146 22.19 -10.19 18.62
N HIS A 147 23.37 -9.72 18.26
CA HIS A 147 23.55 -8.28 18.04
C HIS A 147 22.75 -7.84 16.81
N GLY A 148 21.97 -6.78 16.96
CA GLY A 148 21.21 -6.26 15.84
C GLY A 148 20.06 -5.35 16.27
N GLN A 149 19.21 -5.05 15.29
CA GLN A 149 18.03 -4.22 15.46
C GLN A 149 16.81 -5.12 15.72
N TYR A 150 16.09 -4.82 16.80
CA TYR A 150 14.89 -5.55 17.19
C TYR A 150 13.69 -4.63 17.10
N ARG A 151 12.75 -5.03 16.26
CA ARG A 151 11.45 -4.39 16.13
C ARG A 151 10.60 -4.69 17.38
N VAL A 152 9.92 -3.67 17.88
CA VAL A 152 8.82 -3.79 18.83
C VAL A 152 7.61 -3.11 18.21
N ASP A 153 6.57 -3.89 17.98
CA ASP A 153 5.29 -3.39 17.53
C ASP A 153 4.44 -3.00 18.74
N VAL A 154 3.80 -1.85 18.64
CA VAL A 154 2.96 -1.26 19.68
C VAL A 154 1.58 -1.00 19.11
N GLU A 155 0.55 -1.50 19.78
CA GLU A 155 -0.84 -1.14 19.50
C GLU A 155 -1.48 -0.54 20.75
N LEU A 156 -2.12 0.61 20.61
CA LEU A 156 -2.89 1.25 21.67
C LEU A 156 -4.36 1.14 21.35
N HIS A 157 -5.15 0.61 22.27
CA HIS A 157 -6.58 0.36 22.10
C HIS A 157 -7.40 1.19 23.09
N ALA A 158 -8.21 2.09 22.56
CA ALA A 158 -9.29 2.77 23.28
C ALA A 158 -10.60 2.02 23.08
N ARG A 159 -11.25 1.65 24.20
CA ARG A 159 -12.65 1.20 24.20
C ARG A 159 -13.51 2.33 24.72
N LEU A 160 -14.31 2.93 23.85
CA LEU A 160 -15.40 3.84 24.21
C LEU A 160 -16.73 3.08 24.08
N PRO A 161 -17.81 3.52 24.74
CA PRO A 161 -19.10 2.82 24.74
C PRO A 161 -19.63 2.50 23.33
N ASP A 162 -19.45 3.41 22.38
CA ASP A 162 -20.01 3.31 21.01
C ASP A 162 -18.94 3.16 19.92
N ARG A 163 -17.65 3.14 20.27
CA ARG A 163 -16.55 3.13 19.30
C ARG A 163 -15.27 2.53 19.87
N ALA A 164 -14.55 1.77 19.05
CA ALA A 164 -13.18 1.37 19.33
C ALA A 164 -12.24 2.20 18.47
N ARG A 165 -11.13 2.68 19.06
CA ARG A 165 -10.07 3.35 18.32
C ARG A 165 -8.76 2.65 18.64
N THR A 166 -8.01 2.30 17.61
CA THR A 166 -6.69 1.70 17.75
C THR A 166 -5.67 2.64 17.14
N TRP A 167 -4.53 2.80 17.80
CA TRP A 167 -3.36 3.45 17.24
C TRP A 167 -2.20 2.48 17.16
N VAL A 168 -1.30 2.67 16.21
CA VAL A 168 -0.16 1.77 16.01
C VAL A 168 1.14 2.55 15.94
N ALA A 169 2.20 1.98 16.49
CA ALA A 169 3.56 2.48 16.38
C ALA A 169 4.54 1.31 16.30
N THR A 170 5.64 1.51 15.58
CA THR A 170 6.75 0.57 15.53
C THR A 170 8.00 1.27 16.03
N LEU A 171 8.65 0.68 17.02
CA LEU A 171 9.93 1.15 17.55
C LEU A 171 11.02 0.11 17.27
N VAL A 172 12.26 0.58 17.13
CA VAL A 172 13.42 -0.28 16.84
C VAL A 172 14.43 -0.09 17.95
N LEU A 173 14.73 -1.17 18.67
CA LEU A 173 15.74 -1.18 19.73
C LEU A 173 17.03 -1.79 19.20
N LEU A 174 18.13 -1.07 19.37
CA LEU A 174 19.47 -1.58 19.02
C LEU A 174 20.04 -2.37 20.19
N VAL A 175 20.28 -3.66 19.98
CA VAL A 175 20.94 -4.53 20.96
C VAL A 175 22.42 -4.67 20.58
N PRO A 176 23.35 -4.08 21.35
CA PRO A 176 24.79 -4.20 21.05
C PRO A 176 25.32 -5.60 21.40
N ARG A 177 26.49 -5.94 20.85
CA ARG A 177 27.19 -7.19 21.20
C ARG A 177 27.56 -7.18 22.69
N LEU A 178 27.63 -8.37 23.30
CA LEU A 178 28.04 -8.56 24.69
C LEU A 178 29.45 -8.00 24.99
N ASP A 179 30.33 -8.02 24.00
CA ASP A 179 31.72 -7.55 24.07
C ASP A 179 31.91 -6.11 23.53
N ALA A 180 30.84 -5.44 23.13
CA ALA A 180 30.92 -4.09 22.57
C ALA A 180 31.43 -3.10 23.61
N SER A 181 32.52 -2.40 23.29
CA SER A 181 33.05 -1.35 24.16
C SER A 181 32.12 -0.13 24.20
N LEU A 182 32.17 0.67 25.25
CA LEU A 182 31.45 1.95 25.33
C LEU A 182 31.74 2.85 24.14
N ALA A 183 32.98 2.84 23.63
CA ALA A 183 33.38 3.59 22.45
C ALA A 183 32.67 3.08 21.18
N GLU A 184 32.53 1.76 21.01
CA GLU A 184 31.80 1.15 19.90
C GLU A 184 30.29 1.42 19.96
N ILE A 185 29.69 1.30 21.15
CA ILE A 185 28.28 1.62 21.39
C ILE A 185 28.02 3.09 21.08
N HIS A 186 28.87 3.99 21.60
CA HIS A 186 28.77 5.43 21.38
C HIS A 186 29.01 5.83 19.91
N GLN A 187 29.98 5.22 19.23
CA GLN A 187 30.21 5.47 17.80
C GLN A 187 29.03 5.02 16.94
N THR A 188 28.44 3.86 17.22
CA THR A 188 27.29 3.35 16.46
C THR A 188 26.05 4.23 16.67
N TYR A 189 25.81 4.64 17.92
CA TYR A 189 24.72 5.55 18.28
C TYR A 189 24.92 6.93 17.64
N LEU A 190 26.09 7.54 17.81
CA LEU A 190 26.41 8.83 17.20
C LEU A 190 26.42 8.79 15.66
N ALA A 191 26.79 7.67 15.03
CA ALA A 191 26.71 7.53 13.58
C ALA A 191 25.27 7.53 13.06
N ALA A 192 24.30 7.11 13.88
CA ALA A 192 22.89 7.13 13.53
C ALA A 192 22.26 8.54 13.60
N HIS A 193 22.83 9.46 14.40
CA HIS A 193 22.26 10.77 14.72
C HIS A 193 22.96 12.00 14.10
N LYS A 194 24.06 11.83 13.35
CA LYS A 194 24.79 12.99 12.77
C LYS A 194 24.25 13.41 11.41
N ASN A 195 24.03 14.72 11.27
CA ASN A 195 23.50 15.31 10.04
C ASN A 195 24.57 15.73 9.02
N VAL A 196 25.83 15.95 9.43
CA VAL A 196 26.93 16.29 8.48
C VAL A 196 28.27 15.68 8.91
N ARG A 197 28.97 15.04 7.95
CA ARG A 197 30.34 14.53 8.13
C ARG A 197 31.27 15.13 7.08
N ILE A 198 32.38 15.71 7.53
CA ILE A 198 33.47 16.22 6.69
C ILE A 198 34.68 15.30 6.91
N GLN A 199 35.18 14.69 5.84
CA GLN A 199 36.38 13.86 5.87
C GLN A 199 37.36 14.35 4.80
N ALA A 200 38.61 14.59 5.19
CA ALA A 200 39.73 14.90 4.30
C ALA A 200 40.83 13.84 4.48
N ASP A 201 41.40 13.37 3.37
CA ASP A 201 42.47 12.37 3.35
C ASP A 201 43.49 12.65 2.23
N ASP A 202 44.69 12.07 2.31
CA ASP A 202 45.76 12.15 1.30
C ASP A 202 46.10 13.59 0.82
N GLY A 203 46.36 14.50 1.77
CA GLY A 203 46.72 15.89 1.46
C GLY A 203 45.58 16.74 0.86
N SER A 204 44.36 16.23 0.82
CA SER A 204 43.20 16.98 0.33
C SER A 204 42.73 18.04 1.32
N ILE A 205 42.02 19.06 0.81
CA ILE A 205 41.40 20.11 1.63
C ILE A 205 39.89 20.03 1.47
N ALA A 206 39.17 19.66 2.53
CA ALA A 206 37.72 19.67 2.56
C ALA A 206 37.22 20.96 3.21
N ARG A 207 36.48 21.78 2.47
CA ARG A 207 35.89 23.04 2.97
C ARG A 207 34.37 22.97 2.96
N LEU A 208 33.73 23.28 4.08
CA LEU A 208 32.29 23.48 4.17
C LEU A 208 31.99 24.96 4.42
N HIS A 209 31.28 25.58 3.48
CA HIS A 209 30.87 26.99 3.52
C HIS A 209 29.33 27.09 3.48
N GLY A 210 28.76 28.09 4.15
CA GLY A 210 27.36 28.47 3.95
C GLY A 210 26.33 27.59 4.69
N LEU A 211 26.65 27.11 5.89
CA LEU A 211 25.64 26.52 6.78
C LEU A 211 24.69 27.62 7.29
N ASP A 212 23.71 28.00 6.48
CA ASP A 212 22.54 28.78 6.88
C ASP A 212 21.46 27.82 7.42
N ALA A 213 21.85 26.96 8.37
CA ALA A 213 20.93 26.04 9.01
C ALA A 213 20.30 26.69 10.24
N ALA A 214 18.99 26.92 10.19
CA ALA A 214 18.21 27.33 11.36
C ALA A 214 17.97 26.10 12.26
N GLY A 215 18.98 25.66 13.01
CA GLY A 215 18.87 24.55 13.96
C GLY A 215 20.22 24.08 14.54
N PRO A 216 20.22 23.30 15.64
CA PRO A 216 21.44 22.71 16.19
C PRO A 216 22.04 21.71 15.19
N LEU A 217 23.35 21.81 14.95
CA LEU A 217 24.06 21.02 13.93
C LEU A 217 25.20 20.23 14.55
N ASP A 218 25.13 18.89 14.44
CA ASP A 218 26.19 17.99 14.87
C ASP A 218 27.11 17.63 13.70
N ILE A 219 28.32 18.18 13.72
CA ILE A 219 29.32 18.04 12.65
C ILE A 219 30.47 17.16 13.13
N ALA A 220 30.76 16.08 12.41
CA ALA A 220 31.99 15.32 12.58
C ALA A 220 33.05 15.75 11.56
N ILE A 221 34.23 16.16 12.03
CA ILE A 221 35.37 16.56 11.20
C ILE A 221 36.52 15.58 11.44
N ASP A 222 37.01 14.94 10.39
CA ASP A 222 38.18 14.05 10.43
C ASP A 222 39.17 14.44 9.33
N ALA A 223 40.45 14.59 9.67
CA ALA A 223 41.53 14.96 8.77
C ALA A 223 42.74 14.07 9.04
N ARG A 224 43.17 13.29 8.04
CA ARG A 224 44.29 12.34 8.13
C ARG A 224 45.31 12.57 7.02
N ASN A 225 46.51 12.02 7.17
CA ASN A 225 47.56 12.03 6.13
C ASN A 225 47.87 13.44 5.56
N ALA A 226 48.22 14.38 6.44
CA ALA A 226 48.56 15.77 6.12
C ALA A 226 47.45 16.58 5.41
N SER A 227 46.19 16.14 5.51
CA SER A 227 45.02 16.86 5.00
C SER A 227 44.53 17.98 5.93
N ILE A 228 43.71 18.88 5.38
CA ILE A 228 43.13 20.01 6.11
C ILE A 228 41.61 19.97 5.96
N ALA A 229 40.87 19.91 7.06
CA ALA A 229 39.43 20.10 7.06
C ALA A 229 39.09 21.49 7.64
N GLN A 230 38.39 22.32 6.87
CA GLN A 230 38.06 23.69 7.22
C GLN A 230 36.53 23.89 7.25
N LEU A 231 36.01 24.28 8.41
CA LEU A 231 34.62 24.64 8.61
C LEU A 231 34.51 26.16 8.76
N GLN A 232 33.68 26.82 7.95
CA GLN A 232 33.47 28.26 8.03
C GLN A 232 31.98 28.59 8.18
N PHE A 233 31.62 29.17 9.33
CA PHE A 233 30.27 29.67 9.59
C PHE A 233 30.06 31.02 8.88
N GLY A 234 28.91 31.18 8.23
CA GLY A 234 28.56 32.42 7.52
C GLY A 234 28.32 33.58 8.49
N ALA A 235 29.05 34.68 8.31
CA ALA A 235 28.80 35.91 9.05
C ALA A 235 27.67 36.69 8.37
N GLN A 236 26.41 36.42 8.72
CA GLN A 236 25.32 37.34 8.39
C GLN A 236 25.24 38.45 9.45
N SER A 237 25.64 39.66 9.02
CA SER A 237 25.35 40.99 9.58
C SER A 237 25.49 41.21 11.10
N GLY A 238 26.58 41.88 11.49
CA GLY A 238 26.54 42.92 12.54
C GLY A 238 26.64 42.52 14.02
N ALA A 239 26.67 41.24 14.38
CA ALA A 239 26.86 40.84 15.79
C ALA A 239 28.36 40.74 16.15
N PRO A 240 28.81 41.28 17.30
CA PRO A 240 30.21 41.21 17.71
C PRO A 240 30.58 39.76 18.00
N ARG A 241 31.75 39.31 17.51
CA ARG A 241 32.48 38.07 17.82
C ARG A 241 31.75 37.21 18.88
N GLY A 242 30.77 36.45 18.41
CA GLY A 242 29.89 35.66 19.26
C GLY A 242 30.67 34.51 19.87
N LYS A 243 30.67 34.46 21.21
CA LYS A 243 31.09 33.30 21.99
C LYS A 243 30.38 32.06 21.43
N ILE A 244 31.16 31.09 20.95
CA ILE A 244 30.64 29.77 20.60
C ILE A 244 30.34 29.10 21.94
N ASP A 245 29.07 29.08 22.35
CA ASP A 245 28.65 28.25 23.46
C ASP A 245 28.73 26.79 23.01
N LEU A 246 29.91 26.19 23.24
CA LEU A 246 30.05 24.75 23.36
C LEU A 246 29.27 24.33 24.60
N ALA A 247 27.95 24.23 24.46
CA ALA A 247 27.18 23.38 25.36
C ALA A 247 27.78 21.99 25.18
N LEU A 248 28.62 21.55 26.13
CA LEU A 248 28.87 20.13 26.31
C LEU A 248 27.48 19.53 26.55
N PRO A 249 26.88 18.79 25.59
CA PRO A 249 25.63 18.14 25.88
C PRO A 249 26.00 17.09 26.92
N THR A 250 25.62 17.34 28.17
CA THR A 250 25.49 16.28 29.15
C THR A 250 24.43 15.37 28.55
N ILE A 251 24.87 14.33 27.83
CA ILE A 251 24.01 13.39 27.13
C ILE A 251 23.18 12.70 28.21
N ALA A 252 21.95 13.18 28.42
CA ALA A 252 20.90 12.33 28.93
C ALA A 252 20.61 11.37 27.77
N TRP A 253 21.06 10.12 27.90
CA TRP A 253 20.92 9.12 26.84
C TRP A 253 19.42 8.82 26.65
N ASP A 254 18.96 8.91 25.39
CA ASP A 254 17.64 8.57 24.85
C ASP A 254 16.43 9.43 25.27
N GLU A 255 16.15 10.46 24.48
CA GLU A 255 14.78 10.95 24.24
C GLU A 255 14.46 10.74 22.75
N ASP A 256 13.53 9.84 22.44
CA ASP A 256 13.02 9.64 21.08
C ASP A 256 11.51 9.87 21.08
N LEU A 257 11.03 10.69 20.15
CA LEU A 257 9.62 11.07 20.01
C LEU A 257 9.05 10.38 18.77
N ILE A 258 8.26 9.33 18.98
CA ILE A 258 7.63 8.60 17.88
C ILE A 258 6.22 9.14 17.67
N GLU A 259 5.93 9.63 16.47
CA GLU A 259 4.56 9.97 16.07
C GLU A 259 3.71 8.69 16.04
N ILE A 260 2.56 8.72 16.72
CA ILE A 260 1.63 7.61 16.75
C ILE A 260 0.65 7.82 15.60
N ASP A 261 0.74 6.97 14.58
CA ASP A 261 -0.20 7.03 13.48
C ASP A 261 -1.59 6.54 13.91
N LEU A 262 -2.60 7.36 13.60
CA LEU A 262 -3.97 6.89 13.50
C LEU A 262 -4.06 6.01 12.24
N PRO A 263 -4.53 4.75 12.31
CA PRO A 263 -4.87 4.01 11.11
C PRO A 263 -5.88 4.87 10.35
N ALA A 264 -5.54 5.22 9.10
CA ALA A 264 -6.32 6.15 8.31
C ALA A 264 -7.79 5.74 8.35
N THR A 265 -8.64 6.54 9.01
CA THR A 265 -10.09 6.40 8.94
C THR A 265 -10.48 6.77 7.52
N ARG A 266 -10.45 5.79 6.61
CA ARG A 266 -10.90 5.95 5.25
C ARG A 266 -12.35 6.41 5.30
N ARG A 267 -12.62 7.55 4.67
CA ARG A 267 -13.96 8.12 4.62
C ARG A 267 -14.85 7.12 3.87
N ALA A 268 -15.83 6.55 4.55
CA ALA A 268 -16.73 5.57 3.96
C ALA A 268 -17.41 6.13 2.70
N HIS A 269 -17.57 5.28 1.68
CA HIS A 269 -18.28 5.64 0.47
C HIS A 269 -19.71 6.10 0.78
N PRO A 270 -20.24 7.15 0.13
CA PRO A 270 -21.61 7.63 0.36
C PRO A 270 -22.71 6.61 -0.02
N CYS A 271 -22.36 5.61 -0.84
CA CYS A 271 -23.25 4.50 -1.19
C CYS A 271 -22.50 3.17 -1.06
N PRO A 272 -22.34 2.60 0.15
CA PRO A 272 -21.63 1.34 0.34
C PRO A 272 -22.30 0.21 -0.44
N ALA A 273 -21.55 -0.46 -1.30
CA ALA A 273 -22.01 -1.57 -2.13
C ALA A 273 -20.81 -2.40 -2.64
N SER A 274 -20.86 -3.71 -2.44
CA SER A 274 -19.94 -4.68 -3.07
C SER A 274 -20.49 -5.24 -4.38
N SER A 275 -21.76 -4.97 -4.69
CA SER A 275 -22.38 -5.35 -5.95
C SER A 275 -23.38 -4.29 -6.40
N ALA A 276 -23.46 -4.09 -7.71
CA ALA A 276 -24.30 -3.04 -8.29
C ALA A 276 -24.64 -3.37 -9.75
N CYS A 277 -25.53 -2.58 -10.34
CA CYS A 277 -25.82 -2.63 -11.76
C CYS A 277 -25.99 -1.22 -12.32
N LEU A 278 -25.41 -0.99 -13.49
CA LEU A 278 -25.74 0.13 -14.36
C LEU A 278 -26.78 -0.36 -15.36
N VAL A 279 -27.99 0.20 -15.29
CA VAL A 279 -29.13 -0.18 -16.13
C VAL A 279 -29.27 0.85 -17.24
N GLN A 280 -29.10 0.45 -18.48
CA GLN A 280 -29.39 1.29 -19.64
C GLN A 280 -30.89 1.19 -19.98
N ALA A 281 -31.62 2.30 -19.91
CA ALA A 281 -33.05 2.31 -20.16
C ALA A 281 -33.40 2.06 -21.63
N GLU A 282 -32.52 2.43 -22.55
CA GLU A 282 -32.63 2.29 -24.00
C GLU A 282 -31.23 2.00 -24.54
N PRO A 283 -30.79 0.73 -24.60
CA PRO A 283 -29.43 0.41 -24.99
C PRO A 283 -29.19 0.76 -26.47
N GLU A 284 -28.12 1.50 -26.73
CA GLU A 284 -27.66 1.79 -28.09
C GLU A 284 -27.18 0.49 -28.78
N ALA A 285 -27.12 0.52 -30.12
CA ALA A 285 -26.69 -0.64 -30.89
C ALA A 285 -25.31 -1.14 -30.43
N GLY A 286 -25.23 -2.39 -29.98
CA GLY A 286 -24.01 -3.02 -29.50
C GLY A 286 -23.76 -2.92 -27.97
N MET A 287 -24.50 -2.07 -27.26
CA MET A 287 -24.46 -2.00 -25.79
C MET A 287 -25.42 -3.00 -25.14
N GLN A 288 -25.18 -3.31 -23.87
CA GLN A 288 -25.99 -4.23 -23.08
C GLN A 288 -26.96 -3.45 -22.21
N ARG A 289 -28.11 -4.06 -21.95
CA ARG A 289 -29.10 -3.53 -21.01
C ARG A 289 -28.50 -3.35 -19.60
N HIS A 290 -27.71 -4.31 -19.15
CA HIS A 290 -27.16 -4.34 -17.80
C HIS A 290 -25.64 -4.48 -17.82
N LEU A 291 -24.94 -3.53 -17.20
CA LEU A 291 -23.55 -3.71 -16.79
C LEU A 291 -23.55 -4.03 -15.29
N ARG A 292 -23.30 -5.31 -14.97
CA ARG A 292 -23.30 -5.82 -13.59
C ARG A 292 -21.92 -5.69 -12.99
N LEU A 293 -21.85 -5.11 -11.80
CA LEU A 293 -20.61 -4.77 -11.09
C LEU A 293 -20.48 -5.63 -9.85
N PHE A 294 -19.32 -6.24 -9.65
CA PHE A 294 -19.01 -7.05 -8.48
C PHE A 294 -17.63 -6.71 -7.95
N ALA A 295 -17.54 -6.37 -6.66
CA ALA A 295 -16.31 -6.06 -5.97
C ALA A 295 -16.06 -7.08 -4.86
N ALA A 296 -15.04 -7.92 -5.06
CA ALA A 296 -14.62 -8.99 -4.17
C ALA A 296 -13.19 -9.43 -4.50
N ASP A 297 -12.53 -10.17 -3.61
CA ASP A 297 -11.22 -10.77 -3.92
C ASP A 297 -11.35 -12.03 -4.80
N GLU A 298 -12.52 -12.66 -4.74
CA GLU A 298 -12.89 -13.86 -5.48
C GLU A 298 -14.35 -13.74 -5.95
N TRP A 299 -14.62 -14.15 -7.18
CA TRP A 299 -15.97 -14.19 -7.76
C TRP A 299 -16.34 -15.60 -8.17
N VAL A 300 -17.45 -16.07 -7.64
CA VAL A 300 -18.01 -17.36 -8.00
C VAL A 300 -19.04 -17.14 -9.10
N LEU A 301 -18.80 -17.74 -10.26
CA LEU A 301 -19.75 -17.81 -11.36
C LEU A 301 -20.59 -19.06 -11.18
N GLY A 302 -21.90 -18.95 -11.37
CA GLY A 302 -22.79 -20.06 -11.09
C GLY A 302 -24.18 -19.88 -11.67
N ARG A 303 -25.03 -20.87 -11.40
CA ARG A 303 -26.41 -20.93 -11.91
C ARG A 303 -27.27 -19.84 -11.26
N MET A 304 -28.09 -19.18 -12.08
CA MET A 304 -29.16 -18.30 -11.62
C MET A 304 -30.24 -19.10 -10.87
N GLU A 305 -30.37 -18.87 -9.57
CA GLU A 305 -31.41 -19.44 -8.70
C GLU A 305 -31.67 -18.55 -7.47
N THR A 306 -32.80 -18.76 -6.78
CA THR A 306 -33.28 -17.86 -5.71
C THR A 306 -32.35 -17.80 -4.48
N ASN A 307 -31.68 -18.90 -4.15
CA ASN A 307 -30.74 -19.01 -3.04
C ASN A 307 -29.34 -19.39 -3.57
N ALA A 308 -28.85 -18.61 -4.53
CA ALA A 308 -27.62 -18.94 -5.22
C ALA A 308 -26.40 -18.93 -4.28
N GLU A 309 -25.50 -19.89 -4.49
CA GLU A 309 -24.19 -19.98 -3.84
C GLU A 309 -23.10 -19.17 -4.57
N ALA A 310 -23.46 -18.53 -5.69
CA ALA A 310 -22.59 -17.79 -6.58
C ALA A 310 -22.87 -16.29 -6.54
N ASP A 311 -21.84 -15.49 -6.82
CA ASP A 311 -21.94 -14.03 -6.92
C ASP A 311 -22.46 -13.61 -8.30
N VAL A 312 -21.91 -14.24 -9.34
CA VAL A 312 -22.25 -13.98 -10.75
C VAL A 312 -23.20 -15.08 -11.23
N LEU A 313 -24.46 -14.71 -11.41
CA LEU A 313 -25.56 -15.59 -11.76
C LEU A 313 -25.74 -15.63 -13.26
N LEU A 314 -25.64 -16.83 -13.81
CA LEU A 314 -25.72 -17.11 -15.23
C LEU A 314 -26.92 -18.00 -15.52
N CYS A 315 -27.61 -17.68 -16.62
CA CYS A 315 -28.63 -18.53 -17.21
C CYS A 315 -28.40 -18.68 -18.72
N HIS A 316 -28.94 -19.74 -19.28
CA HIS A 316 -29.03 -19.92 -20.72
C HIS A 316 -30.05 -18.94 -21.31
N TYR A 317 -29.75 -18.42 -22.49
CA TYR A 317 -30.68 -17.59 -23.27
C TYR A 317 -31.09 -18.38 -24.51
N GLY A 318 -32.38 -18.63 -24.64
CA GLY A 318 -32.99 -19.19 -25.84
C GLY A 318 -33.49 -18.09 -26.78
N GLU A 319 -34.27 -18.47 -27.79
CA GLU A 319 -34.84 -17.54 -28.79
C GLU A 319 -35.76 -16.48 -28.17
N HIS A 320 -36.38 -16.79 -27.03
CA HIS A 320 -37.36 -15.94 -26.35
C HIS A 320 -36.79 -15.22 -25.11
N GLY A 321 -35.48 -15.31 -24.87
CA GLY A 321 -34.81 -14.66 -23.74
C GLY A 321 -34.30 -15.64 -22.68
N PRO A 322 -34.16 -15.23 -21.41
CA PRO A 322 -33.55 -16.04 -20.36
C PRO A 322 -34.42 -17.26 -20.01
N GLU A 323 -33.82 -18.43 -20.00
CA GLU A 323 -34.45 -19.68 -19.58
C GLU A 323 -33.93 -20.05 -18.19
N HIS A 324 -34.79 -20.09 -17.18
CA HIS A 324 -34.38 -20.45 -15.82
C HIS A 324 -34.35 -21.98 -15.59
N GLU A 325 -34.97 -22.75 -16.48
CA GLU A 325 -34.98 -24.21 -16.45
C GLU A 325 -34.11 -24.81 -17.58
N GLY A 326 -34.28 -26.11 -17.86
CA GLY A 326 -33.65 -26.76 -19.01
C GLY A 326 -32.11 -26.67 -18.99
N LEU A 327 -31.54 -26.04 -20.01
CA LEU A 327 -30.09 -25.93 -20.20
C LEU A 327 -29.41 -25.12 -19.09
N THR A 328 -30.11 -24.22 -18.40
CA THR A 328 -29.57 -23.53 -17.22
C THR A 328 -29.19 -24.50 -16.10
N ARG A 329 -29.84 -25.67 -16.00
CA ARG A 329 -29.47 -26.71 -15.03
C ARG A 329 -28.13 -27.39 -15.33
N ARG A 330 -27.54 -27.13 -16.50
CA ARG A 330 -26.19 -27.56 -16.89
C ARG A 330 -25.11 -26.58 -16.44
N ILE A 331 -25.51 -25.46 -15.83
CA ILE A 331 -24.61 -24.62 -15.05
C ILE A 331 -24.69 -25.11 -13.59
N SER A 332 -23.54 -25.43 -12.98
CA SER A 332 -23.45 -25.73 -11.55
C SER A 332 -23.76 -24.51 -10.69
N ALA A 333 -24.29 -24.72 -9.48
CA ALA A 333 -24.54 -23.64 -8.50
C ALA A 333 -23.26 -22.84 -8.22
N ARG A 334 -22.12 -23.54 -8.09
CA ARG A 334 -20.76 -22.99 -8.18
C ARG A 334 -20.09 -23.62 -9.38
N HIS A 335 -19.83 -22.85 -10.42
CA HIS A 335 -19.33 -23.33 -11.70
C HIS A 335 -17.86 -23.02 -11.90
N ALA A 336 -17.50 -21.76 -11.75
CA ALA A 336 -16.13 -21.31 -11.91
C ALA A 336 -15.82 -20.25 -10.86
N VAL A 337 -14.54 -20.11 -10.56
CA VAL A 337 -14.04 -19.11 -9.63
C VAL A 337 -13.06 -18.23 -10.38
N ILE A 338 -13.25 -16.91 -10.33
CA ILE A 338 -12.30 -15.93 -10.85
C ILE A 338 -11.66 -15.19 -9.67
N ARG A 339 -10.35 -14.96 -9.71
CA ARG A 339 -9.62 -14.22 -8.67
C ARG A 339 -8.41 -13.52 -9.25
N LEU A 340 -7.88 -12.53 -8.52
CA LEU A 340 -6.64 -11.86 -8.87
C LEU A 340 -5.44 -12.69 -8.36
N GLY A 341 -4.72 -13.33 -9.28
CA GLY A 341 -3.50 -14.08 -9.00
C GLY A 341 -2.22 -13.25 -9.16
N ARG A 342 -1.06 -13.89 -8.99
CA ARG A 342 0.26 -13.22 -9.09
C ARG A 342 0.57 -12.64 -10.47
N GLN A 343 -0.01 -13.24 -11.52
CA GLN A 343 0.23 -12.86 -12.92
C GLN A 343 -1.00 -12.17 -13.56
N GLY A 344 -1.94 -11.71 -12.75
CA GLY A 344 -3.22 -11.15 -13.20
C GLY A 344 -4.39 -12.08 -12.86
N PHE A 345 -5.53 -11.86 -13.51
CA PHE A 345 -6.73 -12.66 -13.23
C PHE A 345 -6.61 -14.09 -13.72
N GLU A 346 -7.07 -15.02 -12.90
CA GLU A 346 -7.14 -16.45 -13.21
C GLU A 346 -8.55 -16.97 -12.99
N ILE A 347 -8.90 -18.04 -13.71
CA ILE A 347 -10.16 -18.75 -13.61
C ILE A 347 -9.93 -20.22 -13.27
N GLU A 348 -10.75 -20.77 -12.39
CA GLU A 348 -10.70 -22.16 -11.95
C GLU A 348 -12.05 -22.84 -12.19
N ASP A 349 -12.04 -24.04 -12.76
CA ASP A 349 -13.24 -24.88 -12.91
C ASP A 349 -13.51 -25.68 -11.62
N VAL A 350 -14.64 -25.38 -10.97
CA VAL A 350 -15.13 -26.10 -9.78
C VAL A 350 -16.43 -26.87 -10.06
N SER A 351 -16.84 -26.90 -11.34
CA SER A 351 -18.16 -27.38 -11.76
C SER A 351 -18.27 -28.90 -11.81
N ARG A 352 -19.51 -29.35 -12.04
CA ARG A 352 -19.83 -30.73 -12.42
C ARG A 352 -19.72 -30.97 -13.93
N TYR A 353 -20.00 -29.96 -14.75
CA TYR A 353 -20.22 -30.12 -16.19
C TYR A 353 -19.03 -29.69 -17.06
N GLY A 354 -17.95 -29.25 -16.42
CA GLY A 354 -16.74 -28.77 -17.05
C GLY A 354 -16.90 -27.37 -17.61
N LEU A 355 -15.80 -26.62 -17.62
CA LEU A 355 -15.70 -25.33 -18.30
C LEU A 355 -14.69 -25.43 -19.45
N LEU A 356 -14.94 -24.73 -20.56
CA LEU A 356 -14.00 -24.64 -21.68
C LEU A 356 -13.43 -23.23 -21.78
N LEU A 357 -12.10 -23.15 -21.91
CA LEU A 357 -11.36 -21.94 -22.25
C LEU A 357 -10.84 -22.11 -23.68
N ASP A 358 -11.31 -21.27 -24.60
CA ASP A 358 -11.00 -21.36 -26.03
C ASP A 358 -11.27 -22.77 -26.62
N GLY A 359 -12.28 -23.47 -26.09
CA GLY A 359 -12.64 -24.82 -26.49
C GLY A 359 -11.86 -25.96 -25.81
N ALA A 360 -10.88 -25.65 -24.95
CA ALA A 360 -10.12 -26.63 -24.19
C ALA A 360 -10.50 -26.61 -22.70
N TRP A 361 -10.62 -27.78 -22.08
CA TRP A 361 -10.84 -27.88 -20.64
C TRP A 361 -9.50 -27.72 -19.90
N PRO A 362 -9.31 -26.70 -19.04
CA PRO A 362 -8.05 -26.51 -18.29
C PRO A 362 -7.80 -27.57 -17.21
N GLY A 363 -8.79 -28.40 -16.90
CA GLY A 363 -8.77 -29.35 -15.80
C GLY A 363 -9.51 -28.82 -14.58
N LYS A 364 -10.11 -29.74 -13.82
CA LYS A 364 -10.85 -29.39 -12.59
C LYS A 364 -9.89 -28.93 -11.50
N HIS A 365 -10.26 -27.87 -10.78
CA HIS A 365 -9.44 -27.28 -9.71
C HIS A 365 -8.05 -26.84 -10.15
N SER A 366 -7.88 -26.56 -11.45
CA SER A 366 -6.62 -26.09 -12.03
C SER A 366 -6.80 -24.64 -12.46
N PRO A 367 -6.23 -23.66 -11.72
CA PRO A 367 -6.29 -22.25 -12.10
C PRO A 367 -5.60 -22.01 -13.45
N ALA A 368 -6.27 -21.29 -14.33
CA ALA A 368 -5.77 -20.91 -15.65
C ALA A 368 -5.78 -19.38 -15.80
N PRO A 369 -4.68 -18.76 -16.28
CA PRO A 369 -4.63 -17.32 -16.45
C PRO A 369 -5.60 -16.86 -17.53
N LEU A 370 -6.40 -15.82 -17.24
CA LEU A 370 -7.27 -15.19 -18.22
C LEU A 370 -6.45 -14.40 -19.24
N ARG A 371 -6.88 -14.44 -20.50
CA ARG A 371 -6.26 -13.71 -21.61
C ARG A 371 -7.29 -12.84 -22.31
N LEU A 372 -6.86 -11.70 -22.83
CA LEU A 372 -7.74 -10.84 -23.62
C LEU A 372 -8.24 -11.61 -24.85
N GLY A 373 -9.55 -11.58 -25.09
CA GLY A 373 -10.21 -12.31 -26.18
C GLY A 373 -10.54 -13.77 -25.86
N MET A 374 -10.12 -14.30 -24.70
CA MET A 374 -10.40 -15.68 -24.32
C MET A 374 -11.91 -15.91 -24.22
N ARG A 375 -12.39 -16.99 -24.84
CA ARG A 375 -13.78 -17.45 -24.77
C ARG A 375 -13.95 -18.44 -23.63
N ILE A 376 -14.94 -18.21 -22.79
CA ILE A 376 -15.29 -19.04 -21.63
C ILE A 376 -16.66 -19.65 -21.90
N GLU A 377 -16.75 -20.97 -22.04
CA GLU A 377 -18.02 -21.69 -22.14
C GLU A 377 -18.26 -22.46 -20.86
N LEU A 378 -19.43 -22.24 -20.26
CA LEU A 378 -19.78 -22.79 -18.95
C LEU A 378 -20.29 -24.23 -19.06
N THR A 379 -20.14 -24.92 -20.19
CA THR A 379 -20.29 -26.38 -20.21
C THR A 379 -19.34 -27.00 -21.24
N ALA A 380 -18.67 -28.08 -20.86
CA ALA A 380 -17.82 -28.84 -21.78
C ALA A 380 -18.61 -29.79 -22.70
N SER A 381 -19.85 -30.09 -22.33
CA SER A 381 -20.67 -31.13 -22.97
C SER A 381 -21.72 -30.58 -23.94
N ILE A 382 -22.15 -29.32 -23.76
CA ILE A 382 -23.22 -28.71 -24.56
C ILE A 382 -22.80 -27.29 -24.95
N LYS A 383 -22.48 -27.11 -26.24
CA LYS A 383 -22.06 -25.80 -26.75
C LYS A 383 -23.17 -24.77 -26.58
N GLY A 384 -22.79 -23.53 -26.29
CA GLY A 384 -23.70 -22.39 -26.23
C GLY A 384 -24.50 -22.23 -24.92
N VAL A 385 -24.31 -23.11 -23.93
CA VAL A 385 -24.88 -22.91 -22.59
C VAL A 385 -24.03 -21.91 -21.82
N ALA A 386 -24.42 -20.64 -21.90
CA ALA A 386 -23.70 -19.49 -21.34
C ALA A 386 -22.25 -19.37 -21.86
N ALA A 387 -22.03 -18.44 -22.77
CA ALA A 387 -20.71 -18.17 -23.35
C ALA A 387 -20.30 -16.72 -23.09
N LEU A 388 -19.14 -16.55 -22.48
CA LEU A 388 -18.52 -15.27 -22.17
C LEU A 388 -17.24 -15.08 -22.97
N VAL A 389 -16.82 -13.84 -23.18
CA VAL A 389 -15.50 -13.48 -23.68
C VAL A 389 -14.86 -12.47 -22.73
N VAL A 390 -13.59 -12.68 -22.43
CA VAL A 390 -12.75 -11.71 -21.72
C VAL A 390 -12.47 -10.54 -22.66
N THR A 391 -13.07 -9.39 -22.37
CA THR A 391 -13.03 -8.22 -23.25
C THR A 391 -12.19 -7.08 -22.71
N ALA A 392 -11.87 -7.07 -21.42
CA ALA A 392 -10.83 -6.21 -20.87
C ALA A 392 -10.13 -6.91 -19.71
N LEU A 393 -8.82 -6.69 -19.61
CA LEU A 393 -7.98 -7.05 -18.48
C LEU A 393 -7.26 -5.79 -18.01
N LEU A 394 -7.74 -5.23 -16.90
CA LEU A 394 -7.23 -4.04 -16.27
C LEU A 394 -6.50 -4.43 -14.97
N PRO A 395 -5.60 -3.61 -14.42
CA PRO A 395 -4.93 -3.92 -13.15
C PRO A 395 -5.91 -4.18 -12.00
N HIS A 396 -7.06 -3.51 -12.02
CA HIS A 396 -8.08 -3.56 -10.97
C HIS A 396 -9.34 -4.32 -11.38
N SER A 397 -9.51 -4.73 -12.64
CA SER A 397 -10.75 -5.37 -13.06
C SER A 397 -10.65 -6.23 -14.32
N VAL A 398 -11.60 -7.15 -14.47
CA VAL A 398 -11.83 -7.93 -15.68
C VAL A 398 -13.26 -7.71 -16.17
N VAL A 399 -13.43 -7.54 -17.49
CA VAL A 399 -14.74 -7.36 -18.13
C VAL A 399 -15.08 -8.57 -18.98
N LEU A 400 -16.22 -9.19 -18.68
CA LEU A 400 -16.76 -10.36 -19.38
C LEU A 400 -18.02 -9.97 -20.14
N HIS A 401 -18.03 -10.17 -21.45
CA HIS A 401 -19.20 -9.96 -22.28
C HIS A 401 -19.83 -11.29 -22.67
N ARG A 402 -21.17 -11.37 -22.65
CA ARG A 402 -21.89 -12.47 -23.28
C ARG A 402 -21.71 -12.44 -24.80
N VAL A 403 -21.48 -13.62 -25.36
CA VAL A 403 -21.34 -13.88 -26.80
C VAL A 403 -22.29 -14.99 -27.28
N ASP A 404 -23.34 -15.22 -26.50
CA ASP A 404 -24.50 -16.05 -26.82
C ASP A 404 -25.73 -15.17 -27.07
N ALA A 405 -26.94 -15.77 -27.12
CA ALA A 405 -28.19 -15.04 -27.32
C ALA A 405 -28.48 -13.97 -26.24
N GLY A 406 -27.81 -14.03 -25.09
CA GLY A 406 -27.87 -13.01 -24.04
C GLY A 406 -26.94 -11.82 -24.25
N GLY A 407 -26.24 -11.73 -25.40
CA GLY A 407 -25.22 -10.71 -25.68
C GLY A 407 -25.66 -9.24 -25.55
N ALA A 408 -26.95 -8.95 -25.68
CA ALA A 408 -27.53 -7.62 -25.48
C ALA A 408 -28.15 -7.44 -24.08
N ALA A 409 -28.31 -8.51 -23.31
CA ALA A 409 -28.95 -8.47 -22.01
C ALA A 409 -27.99 -8.00 -20.91
N GLU A 410 -26.75 -8.50 -20.92
CA GLU A 410 -25.83 -8.25 -19.81
C GLU A 410 -24.34 -8.36 -20.17
N CYS A 411 -23.53 -7.61 -19.45
CA CYS A 411 -22.08 -7.75 -19.33
C CYS A 411 -21.68 -7.63 -17.85
N PHE A 412 -20.51 -8.18 -17.50
CA PHE A 412 -20.04 -8.29 -16.12
C PHE A 412 -18.69 -7.61 -15.98
N MET A 413 -18.53 -6.75 -14.97
CA MET A 413 -17.25 -6.17 -14.57
C MET A 413 -16.95 -6.64 -13.14
N LEU A 414 -15.84 -7.38 -13.01
CA LEU A 414 -15.35 -7.91 -11.76
C LEU A 414 -14.18 -7.04 -11.31
N VAL A 415 -14.29 -6.42 -10.14
CA VAL A 415 -13.41 -5.33 -9.68
C VAL A 415 -12.72 -5.69 -8.38
N ALA A 416 -11.39 -5.80 -8.37
CA ALA A 416 -10.62 -6.00 -7.15
C ALA A 416 -10.77 -4.77 -6.24
N PRO A 417 -11.30 -4.92 -5.01
CA PRO A 417 -11.51 -3.81 -4.08
C PRO A 417 -10.20 -3.08 -3.77
N ASP A 418 -10.28 -1.75 -3.64
CA ASP A 418 -9.16 -0.87 -3.29
C ASP A 418 -7.95 -0.89 -4.26
N VAL A 419 -8.05 -1.58 -5.40
CA VAL A 419 -7.05 -1.53 -6.46
C VAL A 419 -7.40 -0.40 -7.43
N MET A 420 -6.48 0.54 -7.63
CA MET A 420 -6.71 1.70 -8.49
C MET A 420 -6.58 1.38 -9.97
N PRO A 421 -7.40 2.01 -10.84
CA PRO A 421 -7.16 2.00 -12.27
C PRO A 421 -5.81 2.67 -12.52
N GLY A 422 -4.81 1.89 -12.91
CA GLY A 422 -3.48 2.38 -13.21
C GLY A 422 -3.48 3.35 -14.40
N ARG A 423 -2.40 4.11 -14.57
CA ARG A 423 -2.22 5.06 -15.69
C ARG A 423 -1.86 4.40 -17.03
N ALA A 424 -1.64 3.09 -17.05
CA ALA A 424 -1.25 2.36 -18.24
C ALA A 424 -2.42 2.20 -19.22
N THR A 425 -2.10 2.10 -20.52
CA THR A 425 -3.10 1.88 -21.56
C THR A 425 -3.85 0.57 -21.31
N PRO A 426 -5.19 0.60 -21.23
CA PRO A 426 -5.98 -0.59 -20.89
C PRO A 426 -5.86 -1.66 -21.98
N ALA A 427 -5.59 -2.91 -21.60
CA ALA A 427 -5.72 -4.04 -22.51
C ALA A 427 -7.21 -4.39 -22.66
N ALA A 428 -7.88 -3.74 -23.61
CA ALA A 428 -9.32 -3.86 -23.83
C ALA A 428 -9.65 -4.04 -25.33
N LEU A 429 -10.64 -4.87 -25.61
CA LEU A 429 -11.31 -4.95 -26.91
C LEU A 429 -12.24 -3.74 -27.10
N PRO A 430 -12.58 -3.35 -28.36
CA PRO A 430 -13.34 -2.13 -28.63
C PRO A 430 -14.65 -1.99 -27.82
N ARG A 431 -15.37 -3.10 -27.63
CA ARG A 431 -16.64 -3.12 -26.87
C ARG A 431 -16.46 -2.76 -25.39
N ALA A 432 -15.35 -3.18 -24.78
CA ALA A 432 -15.05 -2.86 -23.38
C ALA A 432 -14.35 -1.51 -23.24
N ALA A 433 -13.60 -1.06 -24.25
CA ALA A 433 -12.98 0.27 -24.27
C ALA A 433 -14.00 1.42 -24.28
N ALA A 434 -15.23 1.15 -24.74
CA ALA A 434 -16.34 2.10 -24.71
C ALA A 434 -17.08 2.16 -23.35
N LEU A 435 -16.73 1.30 -22.39
CA LEU A 435 -17.35 1.32 -21.06
C LEU A 435 -16.72 2.42 -20.18
N PRO A 436 -17.48 2.98 -19.23
CA PRO A 436 -16.93 3.95 -18.27
C PRO A 436 -15.81 3.31 -17.44
N LEU A 437 -14.81 4.11 -17.04
CA LEU A 437 -13.73 3.66 -16.18
C LEU A 437 -14.23 3.61 -14.72
N LEU A 438 -14.53 2.40 -14.27
CA LEU A 438 -15.07 2.15 -12.93
C LEU A 438 -14.05 1.45 -12.04
N PHE A 439 -14.12 1.70 -10.74
CA PHE A 439 -13.32 1.01 -9.73
C PHE A 439 -14.08 0.94 -8.39
N HIS A 440 -13.53 0.20 -7.43
CA HIS A 440 -14.12 0.07 -6.09
C HIS A 440 -13.13 0.55 -5.04
N ARG A 441 -13.58 1.43 -4.15
CA ARG A 441 -12.77 2.02 -3.06
C ARG A 441 -13.67 2.43 -1.91
N ASP A 442 -13.17 2.31 -0.69
CA ASP A 442 -13.86 2.76 0.53
C ASP A 442 -15.24 2.10 0.72
N GLY A 443 -15.40 0.88 0.19
CA GLY A 443 -16.64 0.10 0.29
C GLY A 443 -17.70 0.39 -0.79
N GLY A 444 -17.41 1.18 -1.83
CA GLY A 444 -18.35 1.40 -2.92
C GLY A 444 -17.72 1.68 -4.29
N PHE A 445 -18.57 1.82 -5.30
CA PHE A 445 -18.16 2.00 -6.69
C PHE A 445 -17.96 3.48 -7.04
N TRP A 446 -16.90 3.74 -7.78
CA TRP A 446 -16.52 5.06 -8.26
C TRP A 446 -16.34 5.03 -9.78
N HIS A 447 -16.57 6.18 -10.40
CA HIS A 447 -16.16 6.48 -11.76
C HIS A 447 -14.93 7.39 -11.73
N ARG A 448 -13.95 7.16 -12.61
CA ARG A 448 -12.84 8.08 -12.86
C ARG A 448 -12.97 8.68 -14.25
N ASP A 449 -13.01 10.01 -14.32
CA ASP A 449 -12.91 10.70 -15.59
C ASP A 449 -11.48 10.56 -16.16
N PRO A 450 -11.30 9.97 -17.35
CA PRO A 450 -9.98 9.76 -17.93
C PRO A 450 -9.27 11.06 -18.33
N ALA A 451 -10.00 12.16 -18.55
CA ALA A 451 -9.41 13.44 -18.95
C ALA A 451 -8.96 14.27 -17.74
N THR A 452 -9.76 14.26 -16.65
CA THR A 452 -9.50 15.08 -15.46
C THR A 452 -8.89 14.30 -14.28
N GLU A 453 -8.84 12.97 -14.37
CA GLU A 453 -8.52 12.04 -13.27
C GLU A 453 -9.45 12.20 -12.03
N LEU A 454 -10.58 12.90 -12.17
CA LEU A 454 -11.49 13.16 -11.05
C LEU A 454 -12.36 11.92 -10.74
N ASP A 455 -12.35 11.54 -9.47
CA ASP A 455 -13.14 10.42 -8.96
C ASP A 455 -14.53 10.89 -8.51
N THR A 456 -15.58 10.29 -9.06
CA THR A 456 -16.99 10.54 -8.69
C THR A 456 -17.60 9.30 -8.07
N ALA A 457 -18.13 9.43 -6.86
CA ALA A 457 -18.86 8.36 -6.17
C ALA A 457 -20.16 8.00 -6.91
N LEU A 458 -20.40 6.70 -7.12
CA LEU A 458 -21.59 6.21 -7.79
C LEU A 458 -22.66 5.82 -6.79
N GLY A 459 -23.87 6.31 -7.00
CA GLY A 459 -25.05 5.98 -6.22
C GLY A 459 -26.33 6.25 -7.01
N PRO A 460 -27.49 5.87 -6.47
CA PRO A 460 -28.77 6.06 -7.15
C PRO A 460 -29.10 7.53 -7.51
N ALA A 461 -28.48 8.48 -6.82
CA ALA A 461 -28.65 9.92 -7.04
C ALA A 461 -27.54 10.56 -7.90
N SER A 462 -26.54 9.80 -8.37
CA SER A 462 -25.46 10.32 -9.19
C SER A 462 -25.97 10.73 -10.59
N ALA A 463 -25.58 11.92 -11.06
CA ALA A 463 -25.90 12.41 -12.40
C ALA A 463 -25.00 11.77 -13.47
N LEU A 464 -25.28 10.51 -13.81
CA LEU A 464 -24.45 9.69 -14.70
C LEU A 464 -24.35 10.24 -16.13
N ASP A 465 -25.38 10.94 -16.59
CA ASP A 465 -25.46 11.59 -17.91
C ASP A 465 -24.37 12.66 -18.13
N ARG A 466 -23.74 13.14 -17.06
CA ARG A 466 -22.65 14.13 -17.09
C ARG A 466 -21.27 13.52 -17.00
N LEU A 467 -21.16 12.21 -16.82
CA LEU A 467 -19.89 11.50 -16.63
C LEU A 467 -19.38 10.94 -17.95
N ALA A 468 -18.05 10.98 -18.14
CA ALA A 468 -17.41 10.44 -19.33
C ALA A 468 -17.67 8.93 -19.49
N GLY A 469 -17.84 8.47 -20.73
CA GLY A 469 -18.09 7.06 -21.04
C GLY A 469 -19.49 6.54 -20.66
N PHE A 470 -20.36 7.39 -20.10
CA PHE A 470 -21.78 7.07 -19.98
C PHE A 470 -22.53 7.61 -21.21
N HIS A 471 -23.30 6.74 -21.85
CA HIS A 471 -24.08 7.04 -23.04
C HIS A 471 -25.57 6.73 -22.78
N GLY A 472 -26.45 7.61 -23.24
CA GLY A 472 -27.89 7.48 -23.08
C GLY A 472 -28.38 7.61 -21.62
N ARG A 473 -29.59 7.08 -21.37
CA ARG A 473 -30.22 7.10 -20.02
C ARG A 473 -29.76 5.89 -19.21
N VAL A 474 -28.77 6.12 -18.33
CA VAL A 474 -28.22 5.10 -17.42
C VAL A 474 -28.65 5.37 -15.99
N ARG A 475 -29.00 4.31 -15.25
CA ARG A 475 -29.30 4.37 -13.81
C ARG A 475 -28.40 3.44 -13.02
N PHE A 476 -27.83 3.93 -11.93
CA PHE A 476 -27.13 3.10 -10.95
C PHE A 476 -28.11 2.49 -9.93
N THR A 477 -27.89 1.22 -9.59
CA THR A 477 -28.57 0.54 -8.48
C THR A 477 -27.54 -0.27 -7.69
N ALA A 478 -27.61 -0.22 -6.36
CA ALA A 478 -26.79 -1.04 -5.46
C ALA A 478 -27.30 -2.50 -5.37
N GLN A 479 -27.86 -3.01 -6.46
CA GLN A 479 -28.33 -4.39 -6.60
C GLN A 479 -27.89 -4.89 -7.98
N PRO A 480 -27.20 -6.05 -8.07
CA PRO A 480 -26.69 -6.54 -9.35
C PRO A 480 -27.78 -7.10 -10.27
N TYR A 481 -28.93 -7.54 -9.72
CA TYR A 481 -30.09 -8.08 -10.47
C TYR A 481 -31.40 -7.37 -10.09
N PRO A 482 -31.58 -6.08 -10.45
CA PRO A 482 -32.76 -5.29 -10.08
C PRO A 482 -34.10 -5.85 -10.62
N GLU A 483 -34.06 -6.61 -11.70
CA GLU A 483 -35.20 -7.26 -12.36
C GLU A 483 -35.84 -8.37 -11.52
N GLY A 484 -35.09 -9.02 -10.62
CA GLY A 484 -35.60 -10.13 -9.81
C GLY A 484 -36.57 -9.72 -8.70
N ARG A 485 -36.79 -8.41 -8.47
CA ARG A 485 -37.54 -7.89 -7.31
C ARG A 485 -38.98 -7.48 -7.63
N THR A 486 -39.45 -7.56 -8.86
CA THR A 486 -40.85 -7.25 -9.21
C THR A 486 -41.82 -8.39 -8.82
N ALA A 487 -41.92 -8.68 -7.51
CA ALA A 487 -43.02 -9.46 -6.92
C ALA A 487 -43.08 -9.29 -5.39
N ARG A 488 -43.13 -8.06 -4.86
CA ARG A 488 -43.58 -7.77 -3.47
C ARG A 488 -43.82 -6.27 -3.31
N GLY A 489 -44.91 -5.79 -3.91
CA GLY A 489 -45.24 -4.37 -3.92
C GLY A 489 -46.64 -4.08 -4.43
N ALA A 490 -47.59 -4.98 -4.18
CA ALA A 490 -49.01 -4.76 -4.41
C ALA A 490 -49.83 -5.57 -3.41
N ASP A 491 -49.50 -5.45 -2.11
CA ASP A 491 -50.46 -5.81 -1.07
C ASP A 491 -50.89 -4.51 -0.38
N ARG A 492 -51.95 -3.92 -0.94
CA ARG A 492 -52.73 -2.87 -0.31
C ARG A 492 -53.40 -3.49 0.93
N ARG A 493 -52.80 -3.30 2.09
CA ARG A 493 -53.56 -3.22 3.35
C ARG A 493 -53.16 -1.97 4.10
N ALA A 494 -53.84 -0.88 3.75
CA ALA A 494 -54.03 0.23 4.66
C ALA A 494 -54.83 -0.29 5.87
N PRO A 495 -54.41 -0.05 7.12
CA PRO A 495 -55.28 -0.24 8.26
C PRO A 495 -56.37 0.84 8.18
N ALA A 496 -57.61 0.42 7.99
CA ALA A 496 -58.77 1.27 8.19
C ALA A 496 -58.77 1.74 9.65
N GLN A 497 -58.48 3.03 9.86
CA GLN A 497 -58.87 3.72 11.07
C GLN A 497 -60.39 3.79 11.09
N LEU A 498 -61.02 2.97 11.92
CA LEU A 498 -62.42 3.13 12.30
C LEU A 498 -62.50 4.28 13.30
N SER A 499 -63.01 5.42 12.84
CA SER A 499 -63.56 6.49 13.64
C SER A 499 -64.93 6.08 14.20
N GLY A 500 -65.06 6.10 15.53
CA GLY A 500 -66.24 6.60 16.27
C GLY A 500 -67.54 5.80 16.27
N ALA A 501 -67.86 5.22 17.43
CA ALA A 501 -69.12 5.46 18.16
C ALA A 501 -68.90 5.12 19.64
#